data_AF-A0A7X6TH42-F1
#
_entry.id   AF-A0A7X6TH42-F1
#
_cell.length_a   1.000
_cell.length_b   1.000
_cell.length_c   1.000
_cell.angle_alpha   90.00
_cell.angle_beta   90.00
_cell.angle_gamma   90.00
#
_symmetry.space_group_name_H-M   'P 1'
#
loop_
_entity.id
_entity.type
_entity.pdbx_description
1 polymer ?
#
loop_
_entity_poly.entity_id
_entity_poly.type
_entity_poly.pdbx_seq_one_letter_code
_entity_poly.pdbx_strand_id
1 'polypeptide(L)' 'MAEQATPQRDQATTLRTLNRAADSGRATRVLSVTSGKGGVGKTAVVANLAVLLSRMGQRVLILDADLGLANIDVVFG' A
#
# COMPACT_ATOMS: atom_id res chain seq x y z
N MET A 1 26.27 12.76 21.28
CA MET A 1 26.80 11.54 20.65
C MET A 1 25.92 10.40 21.10
N ALA A 2 25.05 9.88 20.23
CA ALA A 2 24.11 8.82 20.59
C ALA A 2 24.84 7.47 20.59
N GLU A 3 24.86 6.83 21.76
CA GLU A 3 25.41 5.48 21.95
C GLU A 3 24.54 4.48 21.19
N GLN A 4 25.05 4.01 20.05
CA GLN A 4 24.41 2.94 19.31
C GLN A 4 24.65 1.64 20.09
N ALA A 5 23.62 1.19 20.82
CA ALA A 5 23.62 -0.08 21.51
C ALA A 5 23.90 -1.21 20.50
N THR A 6 25.04 -1.86 20.66
CA THR A 6 25.43 -3.05 19.88
C THR A 6 24.36 -4.12 20.09
N PRO A 7 23.75 -4.69 19.03
CA PRO A 7 22.72 -5.71 19.21
C PRO A 7 23.32 -6.92 19.91
N GLN A 8 22.80 -7.26 21.09
CA GLN A 8 23.24 -8.39 21.88
C GLN A 8 23.06 -9.68 21.07
N ARG A 9 24.18 -10.35 20.77
CA ARG A 9 24.22 -11.65 20.09
C ARG A 9 23.68 -12.73 21.03
N ASP A 10 22.37 -12.77 21.18
CA ASP A 10 21.69 -13.91 21.80
C ASP A 10 21.37 -14.98 20.74
N GLN A 11 20.88 -16.13 21.21
CA GLN A 11 20.55 -17.28 20.38
C GLN A 11 19.40 -17.00 19.38
N ALA A 12 18.61 -15.94 19.59
CA ALA A 12 17.54 -15.52 18.69
C ALA A 12 17.97 -14.44 17.68
N THR A 13 19.23 -14.00 17.70
CA THR A 13 19.75 -12.98 16.78
C THR A 13 19.59 -13.38 15.32
N THR A 14 19.88 -14.64 14.97
CA THR A 14 19.69 -15.17 13.62
C THR A 14 18.23 -15.14 13.21
N LEU A 15 17.31 -15.56 14.10
CA LEU A 15 15.88 -15.59 13.83
C LEU A 15 15.29 -14.18 13.65
N ARG A 16 15.74 -13.19 14.43
CA ARG A 16 15.36 -11.78 14.25
C ARG A 16 15.95 -11.18 12.97
N THR A 17 17.14 -11.59 12.57
CA THR A 17 17.75 -11.19 11.29
C THR A 17 17.00 -11.81 10.11
N LEU A 18 16.59 -13.08 10.23
CA LEU A 18 15.78 -13.77 9.23
C LEU A 18 14.36 -13.20 9.15
N ASN A 19 13.72 -12.85 10.26
CA ASN A 19 12.41 -12.17 10.24
C ASN A 19 12.52 -10.77 9.62
N ARG A 20 13.57 -10.00 9.95
CA ARG A 20 13.85 -8.72 9.27
C ARG A 20 14.16 -8.90 7.79
N ALA A 21 14.81 -10.00 7.42
CA ALA A 21 15.09 -10.37 6.04
C ALA A 21 13.82 -10.83 5.29
N ALA A 22 12.88 -11.49 5.98
CA ALA A 22 11.57 -11.83 5.46
C ALA A 22 10.68 -10.59 5.30
N ASP A 23 10.82 -9.60 6.19
CA ASP A 23 10.21 -8.26 6.07
C ASP A 23 10.85 -7.39 4.96
N SER A 24 12.00 -7.79 4.39
CA SER A 24 12.61 -7.05 3.25
C SER A 24 11.86 -7.20 1.94
N GLY A 25 10.92 -8.14 1.84
CA GLY A 25 9.97 -8.18 0.75
C GLY A 25 8.88 -7.18 1.05
N ARG A 26 9.05 -5.91 0.64
CA ARG A 26 8.03 -4.86 0.77
C ARG A 26 6.75 -5.29 0.04
N ALA A 27 5.91 -6.08 0.70
CA ALA A 27 4.74 -6.68 0.10
C ALA A 27 3.77 -5.57 -0.32
N THR A 28 3.38 -5.57 -1.58
CA THR A 28 2.39 -4.62 -2.09
C THR A 28 1.08 -4.83 -1.35
N ARG A 29 0.60 -3.81 -0.65
CA ARG A 29 -0.73 -3.84 -0.04
C ARG A 29 -1.78 -3.70 -1.15
N VAL A 30 -2.65 -4.69 -1.27
CA VAL A 30 -3.75 -4.71 -2.24
C VAL A 30 -5.06 -4.39 -1.53
N LEU A 31 -5.81 -3.41 -2.03
CA LEU A 31 -7.10 -2.97 -1.49
C LEU A 31 -8.16 -3.06 -2.59
N SER A 32 -9.26 -3.75 -2.32
CA SER A 32 -10.40 -3.85 -3.24
C SER A 32 -11.55 -2.99 -2.74
N VAL A 33 -12.05 -2.08 -3.59
CA VAL A 33 -13.22 -1.24 -3.30
C VAL A 33 -14.38 -1.71 -4.17
N THR A 34 -15.46 -2.18 -3.55
CA THR A 34 -16.63 -2.74 -4.23
C THR A 34 -17.94 -2.23 -3.63
N SER A 35 -19.07 -2.48 -4.30
CA SER A 35 -20.42 -2.11 -3.85
C SER A 35 -21.49 -2.89 -4.61
N GLY A 36 -22.66 -3.09 -4.02
CA GLY A 36 -23.80 -3.72 -4.70
C GLY A 36 -24.60 -2.82 -5.65
N LYS A 37 -24.29 -1.52 -5.78
CA LYS A 37 -25.05 -0.56 -6.61
C LYS A 37 -24.14 0.42 -7.35
N GLY A 38 -24.58 0.90 -8.51
CA GLY A 38 -23.94 2.00 -9.24
C GLY A 38 -24.07 3.34 -8.50
N GLY A 39 -23.17 4.30 -8.78
CA GLY A 39 -23.30 5.68 -8.29
C GLY A 39 -22.95 5.93 -6.81
N VAL A 40 -22.58 4.92 -6.03
CA VAL A 40 -22.27 5.08 -4.58
C VAL A 40 -20.93 5.77 -4.28
N GLY A 41 -20.20 6.23 -5.29
CA GLY A 41 -18.94 6.97 -5.11
C GLY A 41 -17.66 6.12 -5.01
N LYS A 42 -17.67 4.84 -5.41
CA LYS A 42 -16.47 3.97 -5.39
C LYS A 42 -15.23 4.62 -6.03
N THR A 43 -15.38 5.10 -7.26
CA THR A 43 -14.29 5.74 -8.01
C THR A 43 -13.75 6.97 -7.29
N ALA A 44 -14.65 7.79 -6.71
CA ALA A 44 -14.25 8.95 -5.92
C ALA A 44 -13.43 8.56 -4.69
N VAL A 45 -13.82 7.50 -3.98
CA VAL A 45 -13.04 6.98 -2.84
C VAL A 45 -11.67 6.47 -3.28
N VAL A 46 -11.62 5.68 -4.36
CA VAL A 46 -10.36 5.13 -4.90
C VAL A 46 -9.41 6.25 -5.33
N ALA A 47 -9.90 7.24 -6.07
CA ALA A 47 -9.10 8.36 -6.56
C ALA A 47 -8.54 9.21 -5.41
N ASN A 48 -9.38 9.60 -4.45
CA ASN A 48 -8.92 10.40 -3.30
C ASN A 48 -7.93 9.63 -2.41
N LEU A 49 -8.19 8.33 -2.17
CA LEU A 49 -7.28 7.49 -1.40
C LEU A 49 -5.91 7.38 -2.10
N ALA A 50 -5.91 7.20 -3.43
CA ALA A 50 -4.68 7.12 -4.20
C ALA A 50 -3.87 8.43 -4.14
N VAL A 51 -4.53 9.59 -4.27
CA VAL A 51 -3.88 10.91 -4.12
C VAL A 51 -3.29 11.08 -2.73
N LEU A 52 -4.02 10.72 -1.67
CA LEU A 52 -3.53 10.81 -0.29
C LEU A 52 -2.31 9.91 -0.06
N LEU A 53 -2.37 8.65 -0.50
CA LEU A 53 -1.25 7.71 -0.37
C LEU A 53 -0.03 8.17 -1.18
N SER A 54 -0.24 8.70 -2.38
CA SER A 54 0.82 9.27 -3.21
C SER A 54 1.48 10.49 -2.52
N ARG A 55 0.68 11.39 -1.95
CA ARG A 55 1.19 12.54 -1.14
C ARG A 55 1.96 12.10 0.11
N MET A 56 1.68 10.92 0.64
CA MET A 56 2.44 10.28 1.74
C MET A 56 3.70 9.53 1.25
N GLY A 57 4.10 9.71 -0.02
CA GLY A 57 5.30 9.10 -0.60
C GLY A 57 5.15 7.62 -0.92
N GLN A 58 3.93 7.07 -0.94
CA GLN A 58 3.70 5.68 -1.34
C GLN A 58 3.66 5.57 -2.87
N ARG A 59 4.18 4.46 -3.40
CA ARG A 59 3.94 4.07 -4.80
C ARG A 59 2.56 3.46 -4.89
N VAL A 60 1.69 4.06 -5.68
CA VAL A 60 0.28 3.66 -5.81
C VAL A 60 0.01 3.24 -7.24
N LEU A 61 -0.68 2.12 -7.40
CA LEU A 61 -1.26 1.66 -8.66
C LEU A 61 -2.78 1.59 -8.45
N ILE A 62 -3.55 2.19 -9.36
CA ILE A 62 -4.99 1.99 -9.44
C ILE A 62 -5.27 1.03 -10.58
N LEU A 63 -6.07 0.01 -10.31
CA LEU A 63 -6.62 -0.88 -11.32
C LEU A 63 -8.13 -0.65 -11.36
N ASP A 64 -8.62 -0.05 -12.44
CA ASP A 64 -10.05 0.09 -12.68
C ASP A 64 -10.58 -1.22 -13.28
N ALA A 65 -11.30 -1.99 -12.47
CA ALA A 65 -11.86 -3.28 -12.87
C ALA A 65 -13.27 -3.14 -13.49
N ASP A 66 -13.78 -1.92 -13.64
CA ASP A 66 -15.05 -1.66 -14.32
C ASP A 66 -14.83 -1.61 -15.85
N LEU A 67 -14.91 -2.77 -16.50
CA LEU A 67 -14.68 -2.88 -17.95
C LEU A 67 -15.78 -2.23 -18.81
N GLY A 68 -16.93 -1.88 -18.23
CA GLY A 68 -18.06 -1.29 -18.96
C GLY A 68 -18.10 0.23 -18.88
N LEU A 69 -17.74 0.79 -17.72
CA LEU A 69 -17.79 2.23 -17.44
C LEU A 69 -16.60 2.63 -16.56
N ALA A 70 -15.38 2.28 -16.99
CA ALA A 70 -14.16 2.77 -16.36
C ALA A 70 -14.21 4.31 -16.29
N ASN A 71 -13.84 4.86 -15.13
CA ASN A 71 -13.97 6.29 -14.87
C ASN A 71 -12.69 6.90 -14.31
N ILE A 72 -11.65 6.10 -14.05
CA ILE A 72 -10.43 6.61 -13.40
C ILE A 72 -9.63 7.56 -14.31
N ASP A 73 -9.65 7.31 -15.60
CA ASP A 73 -9.11 8.18 -16.66
C ASP A 73 -9.85 9.52 -16.68
N VAL A 74 -11.19 9.51 -16.69
CA VAL A 74 -11.99 10.74 -16.63
C VAL A 74 -11.69 11.58 -15.39
N VAL A 75 -11.40 10.94 -14.25
CA VAL A 75 -11.10 11.63 -12.99
C VAL A 75 -9.71 12.28 -12.99
N PHE A 76 -8.71 11.68 -13.62
CA PHE A 76 -7.34 12.20 -13.60
C PHE A 76 -6.91 12.94 -14.87
N GLY A 77 -7.72 12.90 -15.93
CA GLY A 77 -7.41 13.47 -17.25
C GLY A 77 -6.49 12.58 -18.08
#